data_AF-A0A382S9Y9-F1
#
_entry.id   AF-A0A382S9Y9-F1
#
_cell.length_a   1.000
_cell.length_b   1.000
_cell.length_c   1.000
_cell.angle_alpha   90.00
_cell.angle_beta   90.00
_cell.angle_gamma   90.00
#
_symmetry.space_group_name_H-M   'P 1'
#
loop_
_entity.id
_entity.type
_entity.pdbx_description
1 polymer ?
#
loop_
_entity_poly.entity_id
_entity_poly.type
_entity_poly.pdbx_seq_one_letter_code
_entity_poly.pdbx_strand_id
1 'polypeptide(L)'
;MPEKLRILTIEPTVFFVRDGEALRQQVRVTVDNPGEAVAASLTVRSENIDVSLTLDRMGSGETVHEVYLPDLRSPAELTFAVHAADRMQGQRTVEWIPQKHWEVHMVHFSHHDLGYSDMPTDLLVEHAGFMDDVLDFCEETADWPEESRFR
;
A
#
# COMPACT_ATOMS: atom_id res chain seq x y z
N MET A 1 28.85 -22.51 3.36
CA MET A 1 27.97 -22.45 2.17
C MET A 1 27.79 -20.98 1.84
N PRO A 2 27.68 -20.54 0.57
CA PRO A 2 27.42 -19.13 0.30
C PRO A 2 26.10 -18.73 0.96
N GLU A 3 26.13 -17.64 1.70
CA GLU A 3 24.97 -17.02 2.35
C GLU A 3 24.02 -16.51 1.26
N LYS A 4 22.93 -17.24 1.04
CA LYS A 4 21.94 -16.92 0.01
C LYS A 4 20.75 -16.22 0.64
N LEU A 5 20.23 -15.23 -0.07
CA LEU A 5 18.97 -14.59 0.26
C LEU A 5 17.81 -15.59 0.18
N ARG A 6 16.87 -15.48 1.11
CA ARG A 6 15.72 -16.41 1.21
C ARG A 6 14.41 -15.65 1.32
N ILE A 7 13.43 -16.01 0.50
CA ILE A 7 12.08 -15.46 0.60
C ILE A 7 11.33 -16.22 1.70
N LEU A 8 11.03 -15.54 2.80
CA LEU A 8 10.38 -16.10 3.98
C LEU A 8 8.85 -16.06 3.91
N THR A 9 8.27 -14.93 3.49
CA THR A 9 6.82 -14.77 3.31
C THR A 9 6.51 -13.94 2.06
N ILE A 10 5.33 -14.22 1.48
CA ILE A 10 4.73 -13.47 0.38
C ILE A 10 3.28 -13.24 0.78
N GLU A 11 2.93 -11.98 1.03
CA GLU A 11 1.66 -11.58 1.62
C GLU A 11 0.96 -10.59 0.67
N PRO A 12 0.02 -11.05 -0.18
CA PRO A 12 -0.85 -10.16 -0.92
C PRO A 12 -1.69 -9.33 0.05
N THR A 13 -1.66 -8.00 -0.08
CA THR A 13 -2.50 -7.13 0.75
C THR A 13 -3.81 -6.79 0.04
N VAL A 14 -4.75 -6.17 0.77
CA VAL A 14 -5.99 -5.62 0.20
C VAL A 14 -5.77 -4.25 -0.46
N PHE A 15 -4.56 -3.71 -0.44
CA PHE A 15 -4.26 -2.40 -0.99
C PHE A 15 -3.94 -2.48 -2.47
N PHE A 16 -4.66 -1.68 -3.24
CA PHE A 16 -4.43 -1.47 -4.66
C PHE A 16 -4.13 0.00 -4.89
N VAL A 17 -3.10 0.29 -5.66
CA VAL A 17 -2.75 1.64 -6.08
C VAL A 17 -3.03 1.81 -7.56
N ARG A 18 -3.53 2.99 -7.93
CA ARG A 18 -3.74 3.35 -9.32
C ARG A 18 -2.40 3.82 -9.91
N ASP A 19 -1.99 3.19 -11.01
CA ASP A 19 -0.81 3.52 -11.81
C ASP A 19 -1.26 3.78 -13.25
N GLY A 20 -1.51 5.05 -13.56
CA GLY A 20 -2.21 5.46 -14.79
C GLY A 20 -3.65 4.92 -14.82
N GLU A 21 -3.98 4.15 -15.85
CA GLU A 21 -5.29 3.48 -15.97
C GLU A 21 -5.32 2.09 -15.31
N ALA A 22 -4.17 1.56 -14.90
CA ALA A 22 -4.04 0.22 -14.32
C ALA A 22 -4.10 0.27 -12.79
N LEU A 23 -4.55 -0.84 -12.19
CA LEU A 23 -4.39 -1.10 -10.77
C LEU A 23 -3.17 -2.00 -10.55
N ARG A 24 -2.39 -1.69 -9.52
CA ARG A 24 -1.35 -2.58 -9.02
C ARG A 24 -1.63 -2.96 -7.58
N GLN A 25 -1.55 -4.25 -7.30
CA GLN A 25 -1.72 -4.79 -5.96
C GLN A 25 -0.41 -4.66 -5.18
N GLN A 26 -0.48 -4.12 -3.97
CA GLN A 26 0.64 -4.14 -3.04
C GLN A 26 0.82 -5.55 -2.46
N VAL A 27 2.07 -5.99 -2.39
CA VAL A 27 2.47 -7.29 -1.87
C VAL A 27 3.63 -7.06 -0.92
N ARG A 28 3.54 -7.64 0.28
CA ARG A 28 4.64 -7.64 1.23
C ARG A 28 5.47 -8.90 1.05
N VAL A 29 6.75 -8.73 0.79
CA VAL A 29 7.70 -9.84 0.64
C VAL A 29 8.74 -9.73 1.73
N THR A 30 8.81 -10.75 2.59
CA THR A 30 9.84 -10.83 3.63
C THR A 30 11.03 -11.61 3.10
N VAL A 31 12.21 -11.01 3.16
CA VAL A 31 13.46 -11.61 2.71
C VAL A 31 14.45 -11.65 3.87
N ASP A 32 15.03 -12.82 4.11
CA ASP A 32 16.16 -13.00 5.02
C ASP A 32 17.47 -12.89 4.25
N ASN A 33 18.34 -12.00 4.75
CA ASN A 33 19.70 -11.82 4.27
C ASN A 33 20.70 -12.22 5.38
N PRO A 34 21.31 -13.42 5.30
CA PRO A 34 22.24 -13.86 6.32
C PRO A 34 23.59 -13.11 6.30
N GLY A 35 23.88 -12.35 5.23
CA GLY A 35 25.16 -11.67 5.05
C GLY A 35 25.11 -10.15 5.22
N GLU A 36 26.07 -9.47 4.59
CA GLU A 36 26.13 -8.01 4.56
C GLU A 36 25.04 -7.38 3.69
N ALA A 37 24.80 -6.09 3.90
CA ALA A 37 23.75 -5.37 3.20
C ALA A 37 24.00 -5.30 1.68
N VAL A 38 23.02 -5.76 0.89
CA VAL A 38 23.16 -5.96 -0.56
C VAL A 38 21.99 -5.34 -1.32
N ALA A 39 22.26 -4.82 -2.52
CA ALA A 39 21.21 -4.42 -3.46
C ALA A 39 20.64 -5.66 -4.15
N ALA A 40 19.32 -5.71 -4.31
CA ALA A 40 18.65 -6.85 -4.89
C ALA A 40 17.51 -6.46 -5.81
N SER A 41 17.08 -7.43 -6.61
CA SER A 41 15.86 -7.33 -7.40
C SER A 41 15.00 -8.56 -7.18
N LEU A 42 13.71 -8.40 -7.44
CA LEU A 42 12.69 -9.43 -7.37
C LEU A 42 12.10 -9.61 -8.75
N THR A 43 12.12 -10.83 -9.25
CA THR A 43 11.43 -11.21 -10.49
C THR A 43 10.20 -12.02 -10.12
N VAL A 44 9.03 -11.67 -10.68
CA VAL A 44 7.78 -12.39 -10.47
C VAL A 44 7.28 -12.90 -11.80
N ARG A 45 7.08 -14.22 -11.90
CA ARG A 45 6.70 -14.90 -13.14
C ARG A 45 5.48 -15.77 -13.00
N SER A 46 4.68 -15.79 -14.06
CA SER A 46 3.56 -16.68 -14.32
C SER A 46 3.39 -16.85 -15.84
N GLU A 47 2.37 -17.57 -16.28
CA GLU A 47 2.05 -17.71 -17.71
C GLU A 47 1.86 -16.35 -18.40
N ASN A 48 1.22 -15.40 -17.71
CA ASN A 48 0.84 -14.09 -18.27
C ASN A 48 1.58 -12.90 -17.65
N ILE A 49 2.57 -13.16 -16.77
CA ILE A 49 3.29 -12.11 -16.04
C ILE A 49 4.78 -12.42 -16.06
N ASP A 50 5.58 -11.41 -16.42
CA ASP A 50 7.03 -11.38 -16.19
C ASP A 50 7.40 -9.95 -15.78
N VAL A 51 7.58 -9.73 -14.48
CA VAL A 51 7.83 -8.42 -13.90
C VAL A 51 9.13 -8.47 -13.12
N SER A 52 9.98 -7.46 -13.33
CA SER A 52 11.20 -7.24 -12.54
C SER A 52 11.06 -5.97 -11.73
N LEU A 53 11.34 -6.07 -10.43
CA LEU A 53 11.19 -5.01 -9.44
C LEU A 53 12.53 -4.82 -8.75
N THR A 54 12.94 -3.57 -8.58
CA THR A 54 14.10 -3.25 -7.73
C THR A 54 13.65 -3.30 -6.27
N LEU A 55 14.41 -4.01 -5.43
CA LEU A 55 14.24 -3.95 -3.99
C LEU A 55 15.21 -2.90 -3.43
N ASP A 56 14.79 -2.18 -2.40
CA ASP A 56 15.70 -1.34 -1.63
C ASP A 56 16.87 -2.15 -1.07
N ARG A 57 17.92 -1.45 -0.63
CA ARG A 57 19.10 -2.09 -0.05
C ARG A 57 18.68 -2.95 1.14
N MET A 58 18.84 -4.27 1.02
CA MET A 58 18.48 -5.22 2.07
C MET A 58 19.58 -5.23 3.11
N GLY A 59 19.24 -4.87 4.36
CA GLY A 59 20.12 -5.03 5.51
C GLY A 59 20.43 -6.50 5.80
N SER A 60 21.24 -6.76 6.82
CA SER A 60 21.41 -8.11 7.36
C SER A 60 20.18 -8.49 8.20
N GLY A 61 19.80 -9.77 8.18
CA GLY A 61 18.60 -10.30 8.83
C GLY A 61 17.34 -10.19 7.98
N GLU A 62 16.19 -10.21 8.64
CA GLU A 62 14.87 -10.18 8.00
C GLU A 62 14.47 -8.74 7.66
N THR A 63 14.03 -8.55 6.42
CA THR A 63 13.56 -7.26 5.89
C THR A 63 12.25 -7.45 5.14
N VAL A 64 11.36 -6.47 5.26
CA VAL A 64 10.04 -6.49 4.59
C VAL A 64 10.07 -5.47 3.46
N HIS A 65 9.67 -5.90 2.28
CA HIS A 65 9.61 -5.07 1.08
C HIS A 65 8.19 -4.99 0.55
N GLU A 66 7.72 -3.77 0.31
CA GLU A 66 6.43 -3.52 -0.32
C GLU A 66 6.66 -3.39 -1.83
N VAL A 67 6.10 -4.32 -2.59
CA VAL A 67 6.19 -4.34 -4.06
C VAL A 67 4.82 -4.29 -4.70
N TYR A 68 4.75 -3.82 -5.94
CA TYR A 68 3.48 -3.60 -6.65
C TYR A 68 3.39 -4.48 -7.90
N LEU A 69 2.52 -5.49 -7.85
CA LEU A 69 2.28 -6.41 -8.95
C LEU A 69 1.06 -5.98 -9.78
N PRO A 70 0.97 -6.34 -11.06
CA PRO A 70 -0.26 -6.19 -11.83
C PRO A 70 -1.45 -6.84 -11.11
N ASP A 71 -2.62 -6.21 -11.21
CA ASP A 71 -3.86 -6.71 -10.64
C ASP A 71 -4.31 -8.02 -11.30
N LEU A 72 -4.08 -9.14 -10.60
CA LEU A 72 -4.44 -10.49 -11.02
C LEU A 72 -5.86 -10.83 -10.59
N ARG A 73 -6.77 -10.96 -11.56
CA ARG A 73 -8.21 -11.20 -11.34
C ARG A 73 -8.64 -12.67 -11.34
N SER A 74 -7.72 -13.59 -11.57
CA SER A 74 -7.99 -15.02 -11.55
C SER A 74 -6.89 -15.74 -10.77
N PRO A 75 -7.21 -16.88 -10.11
CA PRO A 75 -6.19 -17.69 -9.45
C PRO A 75 -5.08 -18.07 -10.43
N ALA A 76 -3.83 -18.01 -9.96
CA ALA A 76 -2.65 -18.27 -10.77
C ALA A 76 -1.51 -18.81 -9.92
N GLU A 77 -0.56 -19.52 -10.52
CA GLU A 77 0.70 -19.86 -9.84
C GLU A 77 1.73 -18.77 -10.12
N LEU A 78 2.30 -18.18 -9.07
CA LEU A 78 3.34 -17.15 -9.18
C LEU A 78 4.65 -17.65 -8.60
N THR A 79 5.73 -17.47 -9.35
CA THR A 79 7.10 -17.75 -8.88
C THR A 79 7.83 -16.44 -8.65
N PHE A 80 8.24 -16.21 -7.40
CA PHE A 80 9.04 -15.08 -6.94
C PHE A 80 10.49 -15.52 -6.85
N ALA A 81 11.40 -14.79 -7.50
CA ALA A 81 12.83 -15.05 -7.46
C ALA A 81 13.58 -13.78 -7.01
N VAL A 82 14.39 -13.89 -5.96
CA VAL A 82 15.24 -12.80 -5.49
C VAL A 82 16.65 -12.95 -6.08
N HIS A 83 17.18 -11.86 -6.61
CA HIS A 83 18.47 -11.79 -7.26
C HIS A 83 19.38 -10.79 -6.55
N ALA A 84 20.66 -11.11 -6.45
CA ALA A 84 21.71 -10.19 -6.01
C ALA A 84 22.89 -10.31 -6.96
N ALA A 85 23.45 -9.16 -7.38
CA ALA A 85 24.48 -9.08 -8.41
C ALA A 85 24.13 -9.92 -9.67
N ASP A 86 22.89 -9.76 -10.15
CA ASP A 86 22.31 -10.45 -11.32
C ASP A 86 22.27 -11.98 -11.23
N ARG A 87 22.51 -12.56 -10.05
CA ARG A 87 22.42 -13.99 -9.80
C ARG A 87 21.24 -14.30 -8.90
N MET A 88 20.46 -15.31 -9.30
CA MET A 88 19.35 -15.81 -8.48
C MET A 88 19.90 -16.39 -7.17
N GLN A 89 19.41 -15.88 -6.05
CA GLN A 89 19.81 -16.30 -4.71
C GLN A 89 18.79 -17.27 -4.12
N GLY A 90 17.50 -16.99 -4.30
CA GLY A 90 16.41 -17.82 -3.82
C GLY A 90 15.16 -17.63 -4.66
N GLN A 91 14.26 -18.61 -4.61
CA GLN A 91 12.95 -18.52 -5.25
C GLN A 91 11.89 -19.20 -4.41
N ARG A 92 10.64 -18.79 -4.60
CA ARG A 92 9.47 -19.38 -3.95
C ARG A 92 8.26 -19.27 -4.87
N THR A 93 7.52 -20.35 -4.99
CA THR A 93 6.28 -20.43 -5.76
C THR A 93 5.09 -20.44 -4.81
N VAL A 94 4.04 -19.70 -5.14
CA VAL A 94 2.81 -19.60 -4.35
C VAL A 94 1.58 -19.71 -5.25
N GLU A 95 0.52 -20.31 -4.73
CA GLU A 95 -0.81 -20.19 -5.30
C GLU A 95 -1.36 -18.79 -4.99
N TRP A 96 -1.63 -18.03 -6.04
CA TRP A 96 -2.16 -16.68 -5.96
C TRP A 96 -3.67 -16.69 -5.96
N ILE A 97 -4.26 -16.07 -4.95
CA ILE A 97 -5.70 -15.89 -4.83
C ILE A 97 -5.99 -14.40 -4.98
N PRO A 98 -6.76 -13.98 -6.01
CA PRO A 98 -7.15 -12.58 -6.21
C PRO A 98 -7.79 -11.99 -4.96
N GLN A 99 -7.33 -10.80 -4.57
CA GLN A 99 -7.90 -10.10 -3.41
C GLN A 99 -9.14 -9.31 -3.81
N LYS A 100 -10.07 -9.16 -2.85
CA LYS A 100 -11.27 -8.35 -3.06
C LYS A 100 -10.87 -6.89 -3.25
N HIS A 101 -11.53 -6.25 -4.22
CA HIS A 101 -11.41 -4.82 -4.44
C HIS A 101 -12.38 -4.09 -3.53
N TRP A 102 -11.81 -3.37 -2.58
CA TRP A 102 -12.57 -2.51 -1.69
C TRP A 102 -12.52 -1.09 -2.23
N GLU A 103 -13.71 -0.50 -2.36
CA GLU A 103 -13.86 0.93 -2.55
C GLU A 103 -14.17 1.54 -1.18
N VAL A 104 -13.37 2.51 -0.76
CA VAL A 104 -13.50 3.16 0.55
C VAL A 104 -13.88 4.61 0.30
N HIS A 105 -15.08 4.99 0.72
CA HIS A 105 -15.52 6.37 0.71
C HIS A 105 -15.19 7.01 2.06
N MET A 106 -14.36 8.05 2.05
CA MET A 106 -14.11 8.88 3.23
C MET A 106 -15.13 10.02 3.25
N VAL A 107 -15.96 10.06 4.28
CA VAL A 107 -16.97 11.11 4.47
C VAL A 107 -16.60 11.88 5.73
N HIS A 108 -16.33 13.18 5.59
CA HIS A 108 -16.14 14.04 6.74
C HIS A 108 -17.47 14.26 7.44
N PHE A 109 -17.49 14.10 8.77
CA PHE A 109 -18.67 14.28 9.57
C PHE A 109 -18.29 14.85 10.92
N SER A 110 -19.05 15.85 11.37
CA SER A 110 -18.99 16.37 12.74
C SER A 110 -20.31 16.07 13.43
N HIS A 111 -20.23 15.48 14.62
CA HIS A 111 -21.38 15.27 15.47
C HIS A 111 -21.54 16.47 16.41
N HIS A 112 -22.72 17.08 16.43
CA HIS A 112 -22.99 18.23 17.30
C HIS A 112 -24.15 17.95 18.26
N ASP A 113 -23.82 17.93 19.56
CA ASP A 113 -24.75 17.68 20.65
C ASP A 113 -25.17 18.99 21.33
N LEU A 114 -26.32 19.53 20.93
CA LEU A 114 -26.87 20.74 21.54
C LEU A 114 -27.26 20.49 23.00
N GLY A 115 -26.62 21.20 23.93
CA GLY A 115 -26.96 21.17 25.36
C GLY A 115 -26.21 20.10 26.16
N TYR A 116 -25.18 19.45 25.59
CA TYR A 116 -24.39 18.46 26.32
C TYR A 116 -23.26 19.11 27.13
N SER A 117 -22.33 19.78 26.46
CA SER A 117 -21.15 20.39 27.09
C SER A 117 -21.39 21.79 27.64
N ASP A 118 -22.34 22.53 27.06
CA ASP A 118 -22.69 23.89 27.46
C ASP A 118 -24.12 24.25 27.03
N MET A 119 -24.55 25.49 27.31
CA MET A 119 -25.84 26.03 26.93
C MET A 119 -26.02 25.95 25.40
N PRO A 120 -27.20 25.52 24.91
CA PRO A 120 -27.45 25.39 23.47
C PRO A 120 -27.19 26.66 22.65
N THR A 121 -27.35 27.84 23.26
CA THR A 121 -27.08 29.13 22.61
C THR A 121 -25.59 29.38 22.38
N ASP A 122 -24.75 28.97 23.31
CA ASP A 122 -23.31 29.21 23.24
C ASP A 122 -22.67 28.21 22.28
N LEU A 123 -23.09 26.93 22.36
CA LEU A 123 -22.68 25.89 21.43
C LEU A 123 -23.07 26.17 19.97
N LEU A 124 -24.20 26.85 19.74
CA LEU A 124 -24.60 27.26 18.39
C LEU A 124 -23.62 28.27 17.78
N VAL A 125 -23.11 29.21 18.58
CA VAL A 125 -22.12 30.21 18.12
C VAL A 125 -20.79 29.53 17.82
N GLU A 126 -20.34 28.63 18.69
CA GLU A 126 -19.13 27.84 18.46
C GLU A 126 -19.24 26.99 17.18
N HIS A 127 -20.37 26.29 17.01
CA HIS A 127 -20.61 25.48 15.81
C HIS A 127 -20.63 26.32 14.53
N ALA A 128 -21.10 27.57 14.58
CA ALA A 128 -21.01 28.46 13.42
C ALA A 128 -19.55 28.72 13.02
N GLY A 129 -18.64 28.89 14.00
CA GLY A 129 -17.21 29.01 13.74
C GLY A 129 -16.61 27.76 13.07
N PHE A 130 -17.00 26.56 13.50
CA PHE A 130 -16.56 25.32 12.83
C PHE A 130 -17.07 25.22 11.38
N MET A 131 -18.23 25.78 11.08
CA MET A 131 -18.72 25.83 9.70
C MET A 131 -17.89 26.80 8.84
N ASP A 132 -17.38 27.89 9.42
CA ASP A 132 -16.44 28.77 8.73
C ASP A 132 -15.12 28.03 8.44
N ASP A 133 -14.56 27.28 9.41
CA ASP A 133 -13.37 26.45 9.20
C ASP A 133 -13.58 25.41 8.08
N VAL A 134 -14.78 24.81 8.00
CA VAL A 134 -15.15 23.88 6.92
C VAL A 134 -15.09 24.57 5.55
N LEU A 135 -15.56 25.81 5.45
CA LEU A 135 -15.49 26.58 4.20
C LEU A 135 -14.04 26.91 3.85
N ASP A 136 -13.23 27.31 4.82
CA ASP A 136 -11.82 27.59 4.63
C ASP A 136 -11.08 26.34 4.11
N PHE A 137 -11.31 25.16 4.69
CA PHE A 137 -10.72 23.91 4.18
C PHE A 137 -11.21 23.54 2.78
N CYS A 138 -12.48 23.81 2.46
CA CYS A 138 -12.99 23.62 1.09
C CYS A 138 -12.23 24.51 0.10
N GLU A 139 -11.95 25.76 0.47
CA GLU A 139 -11.20 26.70 -0.37
C GLU A 139 -9.71 26.32 -0.48
N GLU A 140 -9.05 26.02 0.63
CA GLU A 140 -7.63 25.64 0.68
C GLU A 140 -7.33 24.38 -0.15
N THR A 141 -8.29 23.46 -0.22
CA THR A 141 -8.16 22.19 -0.93
C THR A 141 -8.83 22.19 -2.31
N ALA A 142 -9.37 23.31 -2.77
CA ALA A 142 -10.16 23.39 -4.01
C ALA A 142 -9.39 22.89 -5.25
N ASP A 143 -8.09 23.20 -5.32
CA ASP A 143 -7.22 22.86 -6.45
C ASP A 143 -6.48 21.51 -6.27
N TRP A 144 -6.72 20.80 -5.17
CA TRP A 144 -6.11 19.50 -4.93
C TRP A 144 -6.72 18.43 -5.86
N PRO A 145 -6.05 17.27 -6.04
CA PRO A 145 -6.65 16.12 -6.69
C PRO A 145 -8.04 15.80 -6.11
N GLU A 146 -8.96 15.38 -6.96
CA GLU A 146 -10.38 15.21 -6.60
C GLU A 146 -10.58 14.39 -5.31
N GLU A 147 -9.85 13.29 -5.18
CA GLU A 147 -9.91 12.36 -4.04
C GLU A 147 -9.29 12.89 -2.74
N SER A 148 -8.61 14.04 -2.79
CA SER A 148 -7.92 14.66 -1.66
C SER A 148 -8.55 15.97 -1.20
N ARG A 149 -9.65 16.40 -1.84
CA ARG A 149 -10.37 17.63 -1.47
C ARG A 149 -11.18 17.44 -0.19
N PHE A 150 -11.23 18.47 0.64
CA PHE A 150 -12.18 18.54 1.75
C PHE A 150 -13.60 18.76 1.20
N ARG A 151 -14.57 18.04 1.77
CA ARG A 151 -15.98 17.99 1.32
C ARG A 151 -16.89 17.69 2.49
#